data_AF-A0A6V7PCI7-F1
#
_entry.id   AF-A0A6V7PCI7-F1
#
_cell.length_a   1.000
_cell.length_b   1.000
_cell.length_c   1.000
_cell.angle_alpha   90.00
_cell.angle_beta   90.00
_cell.angle_gamma   90.00
#
_symmetry.space_group_name_H-M   'P 1'
#
loop_
_entity.id
_entity.type
_entity.pdbx_description
1 polymer ?
#
loop_
_entity_poly.entity_id
_entity_poly.type
_entity_poly.pdbx_seq_one_letter_code
_entity_poly.pdbx_strand_id
1 'polypeptide(L)'
;MAQYIPTLEYLSGGLPMACTMYASSECYFGLNLRPIDASSFSHDHPRQLIDLADVEVGKDYELVITTYAGLYRYRVGDVLHVTGFHNAAPQFRFVRRKNVLLSVDADKTDEAELQRAVGRAAGLLRPLGADVAEYTSRTETKEIPGHYIIYWELLLKESGKWPEKEVFDNCCLEMEEALNSVYRQCRVADGSVGPLEIRVVRSGTFEELMDYAISRGASINQYKVPRCVTFGPIIELLDSRVVSAHFSPARPKWTPHRTN
;
A
#
# COMPACT_ATOMS: atom_id res chain seq x y z
N MET A 1 2.81 8.92 1.64
CA MET A 1 2.75 10.21 2.35
C MET A 1 1.70 11.18 1.82
N ALA A 2 1.40 11.27 0.52
CA ALA A 2 0.33 12.16 0.01
C ALA A 2 -1.05 11.95 0.69
N GLN A 3 -1.33 10.72 1.13
CA GLN A 3 -2.52 10.36 1.94
C GLN A 3 -2.71 11.18 3.23
N TYR A 4 -1.66 11.77 3.79
CA TYR A 4 -1.74 12.61 5.00
C TYR A 4 -2.01 14.09 4.71
N ILE A 5 -2.02 14.52 3.44
CA ILE A 5 -2.23 15.91 3.05
C ILE A 5 -3.50 16.49 3.69
N PRO A 6 -4.69 15.86 3.59
CA PRO A 6 -5.90 16.43 4.18
C PRO A 6 -5.82 16.60 5.70
N THR A 7 -5.21 15.62 6.39
CA THR A 7 -5.01 15.67 7.85
C THR A 7 -4.05 16.79 8.24
N LEU A 8 -2.95 16.97 7.51
CA LEU A 8 -1.98 18.04 7.76
C LEU A 8 -2.55 19.43 7.43
N GLU A 9 -3.34 19.57 6.37
CA GLU A 9 -4.05 20.82 6.06
C GLU A 9 -5.02 21.21 7.18
N TYR A 10 -5.79 20.25 7.67
CA TYR A 10 -6.71 20.45 8.80
C TYR A 10 -5.97 20.90 10.07
N LEU A 11 -4.89 20.21 10.44
CA LEU A 11 -4.14 20.50 11.67
C LEU A 11 -3.31 21.79 11.57
N SER A 12 -2.80 22.13 10.39
CA SER A 12 -1.97 23.31 10.17
C SER A 12 -2.76 24.59 9.90
N GLY A 13 -4.07 24.48 9.63
CA GLY A 13 -4.88 25.62 9.21
C GLY A 13 -4.53 26.13 7.81
N GLY A 14 -4.09 25.22 6.92
CA GLY A 14 -3.75 25.55 5.53
C GLY A 14 -2.35 26.15 5.32
N LEU A 15 -1.40 25.88 6.22
CA LEU A 15 -0.01 26.27 5.99
C LEU A 15 0.59 25.49 4.81
N PRO A 16 1.48 26.11 4.00
CA PRO A 16 2.14 25.41 2.90
C PRO A 16 2.97 24.23 3.38
N MET A 17 2.78 23.06 2.76
CA MET A 17 3.58 21.87 3.04
C MET A 17 4.79 21.81 2.10
N ALA A 18 5.99 21.84 2.66
CA ALA A 18 7.22 21.79 1.89
C ALA A 18 7.76 20.35 1.75
N CYS A 19 7.90 19.88 0.51
CA CYS A 19 8.70 18.70 0.17
C CYS A 19 10.04 19.16 -0.37
N THR A 20 11.13 19.02 0.40
CA THR A 20 12.41 19.69 0.14
C THR A 20 13.44 18.83 -0.58
N MET A 21 13.39 17.51 -0.40
CA MET A 21 14.42 16.58 -0.83
C MET A 21 13.82 15.27 -1.34
N TYR A 22 14.51 14.65 -2.30
CA TYR A 22 14.26 13.28 -2.75
C TYR A 22 15.55 12.47 -2.59
N ALA A 23 15.51 11.44 -1.73
CA ALA A 23 16.64 10.60 -1.38
C ALA A 23 16.16 9.19 -0.98
N SER A 24 17.08 8.24 -0.97
CA SER A 24 16.90 6.90 -0.43
C SER A 24 18.13 6.46 0.38
N SER A 25 18.06 5.29 1.03
CA SER A 25 19.22 4.74 1.75
C SER A 25 20.38 4.41 0.81
N GLU A 26 20.10 4.13 -0.47
CA GLU A 26 21.08 3.80 -1.48
C GLU A 26 21.78 5.04 -2.08
N CYS A 27 21.09 6.19 -2.16
CA CYS A 27 21.65 7.42 -2.73
C CYS A 27 20.79 8.68 -2.44
N TYR A 28 21.42 9.85 -2.38
CA TYR A 28 20.71 11.15 -2.38
C TYR A 28 20.54 11.63 -3.82
N PHE A 29 19.31 11.88 -4.27
CA PHE A 29 19.02 12.12 -5.69
C PHE A 29 18.91 13.60 -6.04
N GLY A 30 18.19 14.39 -5.25
CA GLY A 30 17.95 15.79 -5.59
C GLY A 30 17.13 16.57 -4.55
N LEU A 31 16.88 17.83 -4.89
CA LEU A 31 16.14 18.78 -4.06
C LEU A 31 15.02 19.44 -4.86
N ASN A 32 13.94 19.83 -4.16
CA ASN A 32 12.85 20.57 -4.78
C ASN A 32 13.21 22.06 -4.88
N LEU A 33 13.39 22.53 -6.11
CA LEU A 33 13.71 23.94 -6.40
C LEU A 33 12.50 24.88 -6.20
N ARG A 34 11.30 24.33 -6.06
CA ARG A 34 10.04 25.06 -5.79
C ARG A 34 9.29 24.40 -4.62
N PRO A 35 9.71 24.63 -3.38
CA PRO A 35 9.20 23.90 -2.21
C PRO A 35 7.73 24.18 -1.87
N ILE A 36 7.02 25.07 -2.58
CA ILE A 36 5.66 25.53 -2.23
C ILE A 36 4.59 25.06 -3.26
N ASP A 37 4.98 24.48 -4.40
CA ASP A 37 4.04 24.10 -5.48
C ASP A 37 3.41 22.70 -5.27
N ALA A 38 2.15 22.49 -5.73
CA ALA A 38 1.45 21.20 -5.74
C ALA A 38 1.63 20.45 -7.08
N SER A 39 1.50 19.10 -7.09
CA SER A 39 1.84 18.26 -8.27
C SER A 39 0.73 17.25 -8.70
N SER A 40 0.64 16.89 -10.00
CA SER A 40 -0.43 16.08 -10.64
C SER A 40 0.03 15.08 -11.74
N PHE A 41 -0.75 14.02 -12.05
CA PHE A 41 -0.34 12.70 -12.61
C PHE A 41 -0.52 12.41 -14.14
N SER A 42 0.27 11.49 -14.73
CA SER A 42 0.02 10.75 -16.03
C SER A 42 0.97 9.52 -16.25
N HIS A 43 0.86 8.79 -17.39
CA HIS A 43 1.10 7.33 -17.64
C HIS A 43 2.33 6.87 -18.52
N ASP A 44 2.54 5.53 -18.58
CA ASP A 44 3.76 4.71 -18.85
C ASP A 44 4.07 4.31 -20.33
N HIS A 45 5.35 4.07 -20.66
CA HIS A 45 5.91 3.70 -21.98
C HIS A 45 7.14 2.74 -21.90
N PRO A 46 7.56 2.06 -23.01
CA PRO A 46 8.45 0.89 -22.94
C PRO A 46 9.97 1.17 -22.87
N ARG A 47 10.72 0.09 -22.66
CA ARG A 47 12.05 0.00 -22.02
C ARG A 47 13.25 0.26 -22.93
N GLN A 48 13.95 1.36 -22.67
CA GLN A 48 15.35 1.63 -23.03
C GLN A 48 15.97 2.47 -21.90
N LEU A 49 17.25 2.27 -21.55
CA LEU A 49 17.92 3.21 -20.65
C LEU A 49 18.20 4.50 -21.42
N ILE A 50 17.82 5.62 -20.82
CA ILE A 50 18.04 6.95 -21.34
C ILE A 50 18.92 7.67 -20.31
N ASP A 51 19.93 8.39 -20.78
CA ASP A 51 20.77 9.22 -19.91
C ASP A 51 19.94 10.35 -19.29
N LEU A 52 20.38 10.85 -18.13
CA LEU A 52 19.63 11.85 -17.38
C LEU A 52 19.29 13.10 -18.22
N ALA A 53 20.19 13.50 -19.12
CA ALA A 53 20.01 14.68 -19.96
C ALA A 53 19.01 14.47 -21.12
N ASP A 54 18.72 13.22 -21.47
CA ASP A 54 17.96 12.87 -22.68
C ASP A 54 16.51 12.46 -22.39
N VAL A 55 16.06 12.62 -21.14
CA VAL A 55 14.68 12.32 -20.75
C VAL A 55 13.70 13.31 -21.38
N GLU A 56 12.48 12.86 -21.71
CA GLU A 56 11.50 13.70 -22.39
C GLU A 56 10.39 14.15 -21.44
N VAL A 57 10.04 15.44 -21.51
CA VAL A 57 8.91 16.01 -20.74
C VAL A 57 7.63 15.25 -21.06
N GLY A 58 6.87 14.92 -20.02
CA GLY A 58 5.61 14.18 -20.14
C GLY A 58 5.76 12.66 -20.18
N LYS A 59 6.99 12.11 -20.11
CA LYS A 59 7.22 10.66 -20.03
C LYS A 59 7.55 10.20 -18.61
N ASP A 60 7.18 8.94 -18.35
CA ASP A 60 7.49 8.21 -17.13
C ASP A 60 8.73 7.33 -17.32
N TYR A 61 9.61 7.31 -16.31
CA TYR A 61 10.85 6.54 -16.30
C TYR A 61 11.04 5.82 -14.97
N GLU A 62 11.68 4.66 -14.99
CA GLU A 62 12.16 4.01 -13.78
C GLU A 62 13.59 4.45 -13.47
N LEU A 63 13.86 4.88 -12.24
CA LEU A 63 15.17 5.35 -11.84
C LEU A 63 16.18 4.21 -11.74
N VAL A 64 17.30 4.38 -12.43
CA VAL A 64 18.46 3.48 -12.40
C VAL A 64 19.70 4.27 -11.99
N ILE A 65 20.44 3.78 -11.00
CA ILE A 65 21.59 4.48 -10.44
C ILE A 65 22.87 3.65 -10.51
N THR A 66 24.00 4.34 -10.61
CA THR A 66 25.33 3.79 -10.34
C THR A 66 25.97 4.62 -9.24
N THR A 67 26.40 3.99 -8.15
CA THR A 67 26.91 4.69 -6.95
C THR A 67 28.37 4.36 -6.68
N TYR A 68 29.09 5.27 -6.01
CA TYR A 68 30.46 5.04 -5.55
C TYR A 68 30.61 3.85 -4.60
N ALA A 69 29.52 3.49 -3.89
CA ALA A 69 29.48 2.35 -2.98
C ALA A 69 29.33 0.99 -3.71
N GLY A 70 29.35 0.97 -5.05
CA GLY A 70 29.42 -0.26 -5.85
C GLY A 70 28.07 -0.80 -6.31
N LEU A 71 26.99 -0.01 -6.25
CA LEU A 71 25.76 -0.34 -6.98
C LEU A 71 25.95 0.04 -8.45
N TYR A 72 25.79 -0.91 -9.37
CA TYR A 72 25.98 -0.68 -10.81
C TYR A 72 24.68 -0.90 -11.56
N ARG A 73 24.18 0.15 -12.23
CA ARG A 73 22.88 0.12 -12.96
C ARG A 73 21.76 -0.48 -12.10
N TYR A 74 21.76 -0.15 -10.81
CA TYR A 74 20.82 -0.63 -9.83
C TYR A 74 19.46 0.04 -10.04
N ARG A 75 18.41 -0.76 -10.18
CA ARG A 75 17.04 -0.28 -10.32
C ARG A 75 16.49 0.06 -8.93
N VAL A 76 16.24 1.35 -8.69
CA VAL A 76 15.66 1.82 -7.42
C VAL A 76 14.22 1.35 -7.27
N GLY A 77 13.53 1.15 -8.40
CA GLY A 77 12.12 0.77 -8.46
C GLY A 77 11.17 1.96 -8.41
N ASP A 78 11.68 3.19 -8.24
CA ASP A 78 10.89 4.41 -8.28
C ASP A 78 10.57 4.79 -9.74
N VAL A 79 9.31 5.15 -9.98
CA VAL A 79 8.81 5.67 -11.26
C VAL A 79 8.65 7.18 -11.12
N LEU A 80 9.29 7.90 -12.05
CA LEU A 80 9.40 9.35 -12.07
C LEU A 80 8.85 9.90 -13.38
N HIS A 81 8.03 10.94 -13.30
CA HIS A 81 7.47 11.64 -14.45
C HIS A 81 8.23 12.93 -14.71
N VAL A 82 8.74 13.15 -15.92
CA VAL A 82 9.46 14.38 -16.25
C VAL A 82 8.47 15.53 -16.40
N THR A 83 8.59 16.54 -15.53
CA THR A 83 7.70 17.72 -15.55
C THR A 83 8.31 18.93 -16.26
N GLY A 84 9.62 18.93 -16.49
CA GLY A 84 10.32 20.04 -17.11
C GLY A 84 11.81 19.97 -16.88
N PHE A 85 12.49 21.10 -17.07
CA PHE A 85 13.92 21.23 -16.90
C PHE A 85 14.25 22.53 -16.16
N HIS A 86 15.25 22.46 -15.29
CA HIS A 86 15.93 23.62 -14.75
C HIS A 86 17.34 23.68 -15.36
N ASN A 87 17.55 24.63 -16.27
CA ASN A 87 18.67 24.61 -17.21
C ASN A 87 18.69 23.28 -18.00
N ALA A 88 19.79 22.55 -17.96
CA ALA A 88 19.91 21.22 -18.59
C ALA A 88 19.51 20.06 -17.66
N ALA A 89 19.20 20.31 -16.39
CA ALA A 89 18.85 19.25 -15.44
C ALA A 89 17.33 18.99 -15.46
N PRO A 90 16.87 17.75 -15.70
CA PRO A 90 15.44 17.44 -15.67
C PRO A 90 14.86 17.59 -14.27
N GLN A 91 13.57 17.93 -14.22
CA GLN A 91 12.76 17.97 -13.02
C GLN A 91 11.74 16.84 -13.08
N PHE A 92 11.55 16.17 -11.95
CA PHE A 92 10.71 14.99 -11.86
C PHE A 92 9.62 15.16 -10.81
N ARG A 93 8.46 14.60 -11.12
CA ARG A 93 7.41 14.30 -10.15
C ARG A 93 7.49 12.83 -9.80
N PHE A 94 7.56 12.52 -8.51
CA PHE A 94 7.46 11.14 -8.03
C PHE A 94 6.07 10.57 -8.36
N VAL A 95 6.03 9.42 -9.05
CA VAL A 95 4.78 8.74 -9.40
C VAL A 95 4.47 7.67 -8.36
N ARG A 96 5.37 6.70 -8.20
CA ARG A 96 5.21 5.56 -7.29
C ARG A 96 6.52 4.81 -7.15
N ARG A 97 6.63 3.97 -6.12
CA ARG A 97 7.61 2.88 -6.08
C ARG A 97 6.95 1.60 -6.58
N LYS A 98 7.58 0.91 -7.52
CA LYS A 98 7.07 -0.36 -8.08
C LYS A 98 6.86 -1.38 -6.96
N ASN A 99 5.82 -2.19 -7.14
CA ASN A 99 5.43 -3.29 -6.25
C ASN A 99 5.02 -2.87 -4.83
N VAL A 100 4.83 -1.59 -4.52
CA VAL A 100 4.29 -1.18 -3.21
C VAL A 100 2.77 -1.18 -3.28
N LEU A 101 2.13 -2.01 -2.46
CA LEU A 101 0.69 -2.15 -2.36
C LEU A 101 0.11 -1.35 -1.18
N LEU A 102 0.75 -1.45 -0.01
CA LEU A 102 0.37 -0.76 1.22
C LEU A 102 1.59 -0.06 1.86
N SER A 103 1.35 1.10 2.48
CA SER A 103 2.38 1.89 3.16
C SER A 103 1.73 2.92 4.08
N VAL A 104 2.00 2.85 5.39
CA VAL A 104 1.57 3.86 6.37
C VAL A 104 2.67 4.89 6.61
N ASP A 105 3.90 4.42 6.79
CA ASP A 105 5.11 5.21 7.07
C ASP A 105 6.27 4.72 6.18
N ALA A 106 7.37 4.23 6.77
CA ALA A 106 8.51 3.68 6.04
C ALA A 106 8.24 2.26 5.51
N ASP A 107 7.23 1.57 6.05
CA ASP A 107 6.81 0.25 5.63
C ASP A 107 6.38 0.25 4.15
N LYS A 108 6.77 -0.81 3.45
CA LYS A 108 6.40 -1.10 2.07
C LYS A 108 5.99 -2.55 2.00
N THR A 109 4.69 -2.82 1.90
CA THR A 109 4.18 -4.18 1.70
C THR A 109 3.78 -4.36 0.25
N ASP A 110 4.29 -5.41 -0.38
CA ASP A 110 3.93 -5.79 -1.74
C ASP A 110 2.75 -6.78 -1.79
N GLU A 111 2.24 -7.05 -3.01
CA GLU A 111 1.12 -7.96 -3.21
C GLU A 111 1.45 -9.40 -2.80
N ALA A 112 2.68 -9.87 -3.02
CA ALA A 112 3.09 -11.23 -2.69
C ALA A 112 3.21 -11.42 -1.16
N GLU A 113 3.73 -10.42 -0.44
CA GLU A 113 3.74 -10.37 1.02
C GLU A 113 2.33 -10.38 1.58
N LEU A 114 1.43 -9.54 1.06
CA LEU A 114 0.04 -9.51 1.51
C LEU A 114 -0.67 -10.84 1.23
N GLN A 115 -0.51 -11.41 0.03
CA GLN A 115 -1.08 -12.71 -0.33
C GLN A 115 -0.58 -13.83 0.59
N ARG A 116 0.71 -13.85 0.94
CA ARG A 116 1.26 -14.80 1.91
C ARG A 116 0.70 -14.59 3.31
N ALA A 117 0.55 -13.33 3.74
CA ALA A 117 -0.01 -12.99 5.05
C ALA A 117 -1.48 -13.46 5.17
N VAL A 118 -2.31 -13.16 4.16
CA VAL A 118 -3.70 -13.65 4.10
C VAL A 118 -3.74 -15.17 4.08
N GLY A 119 -2.88 -15.83 3.29
CA GLY A 119 -2.82 -17.28 3.22
C GLY A 119 -2.43 -17.96 4.55
N ARG A 120 -1.54 -17.34 5.34
CA ARG A 120 -1.20 -17.81 6.69
C ARG A 120 -2.37 -17.66 7.66
N ALA A 121 -2.98 -16.47 7.71
CA ALA A 121 -4.10 -16.19 8.60
C ALA A 121 -5.35 -17.03 8.26
N ALA A 122 -5.65 -17.24 6.97
CA ALA A 122 -6.71 -18.15 6.52
C ALA A 122 -6.50 -19.59 7.01
N GLY A 123 -5.24 -19.99 7.29
CA GLY A 123 -4.93 -21.28 7.93
C GLY A 123 -5.61 -21.47 9.28
N LEU A 124 -5.89 -20.40 10.03
CA LEU A 124 -6.61 -20.44 11.31
C LEU A 124 -8.12 -20.64 11.13
N LEU A 125 -8.67 -20.29 9.96
CA LEU A 125 -10.10 -20.46 9.64
C LEU A 125 -10.44 -21.88 9.18
N ARG A 126 -9.50 -22.55 8.50
CA ARG A 126 -9.73 -23.87 7.88
C ARG A 126 -10.23 -24.95 8.86
N PRO A 127 -9.74 -25.06 10.10
CA PRO A 127 -10.27 -26.02 11.09
C PRO A 127 -11.75 -25.82 11.44
N LEU A 128 -12.28 -24.60 11.25
CA LEU A 128 -13.68 -24.26 11.48
C LEU A 128 -14.56 -24.51 10.25
N GLY A 129 -13.98 -24.96 9.13
CA GLY A 129 -14.68 -25.11 7.86
C GLY A 129 -14.95 -23.77 7.16
N ALA A 130 -14.19 -22.72 7.50
CA ALA A 130 -14.23 -21.43 6.82
C ALA A 130 -12.94 -21.18 6.02
N ASP A 131 -13.02 -20.42 4.95
CA ASP A 131 -11.86 -19.93 4.19
C ASP A 131 -12.14 -18.50 3.66
N VAL A 132 -11.10 -17.82 3.18
CA VAL A 132 -11.23 -16.50 2.55
C VAL A 132 -11.58 -16.69 1.08
N ALA A 133 -12.79 -16.28 0.68
CA ALA A 133 -13.25 -16.33 -0.70
C ALA A 133 -12.53 -15.27 -1.54
N GLU A 134 -12.58 -14.03 -1.07
CA GLU A 134 -11.90 -12.90 -1.68
C GLU A 134 -11.44 -11.89 -0.63
N TYR A 135 -10.45 -11.08 -1.00
CA TYR A 135 -9.97 -10.02 -0.15
C TYR A 135 -9.44 -8.80 -0.93
N THR A 136 -9.52 -7.64 -0.29
CA THR A 136 -8.80 -6.43 -0.72
C THR A 136 -8.25 -5.71 0.50
N SER A 137 -7.50 -4.63 0.28
CA SER A 137 -6.87 -3.88 1.36
C SER A 137 -6.91 -2.38 1.11
N ARG A 138 -6.70 -1.60 2.17
CA ARG A 138 -6.40 -0.17 2.08
C ARG A 138 -5.56 0.25 3.28
N THR A 139 -4.94 1.42 3.15
CA THR A 139 -4.34 2.11 4.28
C THR A 139 -5.34 3.09 4.86
N GLU A 140 -5.53 3.05 6.17
CA GLU A 140 -6.34 4.01 6.93
C GLU A 140 -5.42 5.04 7.59
N THR A 141 -5.79 6.31 7.43
CA THR A 141 -5.00 7.46 7.91
C THR A 141 -5.86 8.53 8.57
N LYS A 142 -7.13 8.23 8.83
CA LYS A 142 -8.02 9.08 9.64
C LYS A 142 -7.57 9.14 11.10
N GLU A 143 -7.01 8.05 11.61
CA GLU A 143 -6.42 7.96 12.95
C GLU A 143 -4.89 7.96 12.86
N ILE A 144 -4.24 8.44 13.92
CA ILE A 144 -2.77 8.50 14.02
C ILE A 144 -2.36 7.67 15.24
N PRO A 145 -1.51 6.63 15.09
CA PRO A 145 -0.91 6.18 13.83
C PRO A 145 -1.93 5.54 12.88
N GLY A 146 -1.70 5.68 11.57
CA GLY A 146 -2.51 4.96 10.56
C GLY A 146 -2.26 3.46 10.60
N HIS A 147 -3.13 2.67 9.97
CA HIS A 147 -3.05 1.21 9.99
C HIS A 147 -3.52 0.57 8.69
N TYR A 148 -3.31 -0.74 8.56
CA TYR A 148 -3.81 -1.51 7.43
C TYR A 148 -5.22 -2.02 7.72
N ILE A 149 -6.13 -1.88 6.75
CA ILE A 149 -7.45 -2.49 6.76
C ILE A 149 -7.49 -3.54 5.66
N ILE A 150 -7.84 -4.77 6.03
CA ILE A 150 -8.01 -5.89 5.09
C ILE A 150 -9.48 -6.30 5.09
N TYR A 151 -10.13 -6.23 3.94
CA TYR A 151 -11.51 -6.66 3.79
C TYR A 151 -11.55 -8.14 3.39
N TRP A 152 -12.27 -8.96 4.13
CA TRP A 152 -12.44 -10.39 3.88
C TRP A 152 -13.89 -10.73 3.59
N GLU A 153 -14.14 -11.35 2.44
CA GLU A 153 -15.36 -12.11 2.21
C GLU A 153 -15.06 -13.58 2.49
N LEU A 154 -15.86 -14.22 3.34
CA LEU A 154 -15.62 -15.58 3.80
C LEU A 154 -16.51 -16.57 3.04
N LEU A 155 -15.94 -17.74 2.77
CA LEU A 155 -16.67 -18.92 2.34
C LEU A 155 -16.82 -19.86 3.53
N LEU A 156 -18.06 -20.18 3.90
CA LEU A 156 -18.37 -21.17 4.92
C LEU A 156 -18.84 -22.47 4.26
N LYS A 157 -18.21 -23.59 4.60
CA LYS A 157 -18.67 -24.92 4.16
C LYS A 157 -19.98 -25.29 4.88
N GLU A 158 -20.76 -26.21 4.32
CA GLU A 158 -22.09 -26.59 4.86
C GLU A 158 -22.07 -27.03 6.33
N SER A 159 -20.99 -27.67 6.78
CA SER A 159 -20.78 -28.08 8.19
C SER A 159 -19.89 -27.12 8.99
N GLY A 160 -19.54 -25.97 8.41
CA GLY A 160 -18.63 -24.99 8.99
C GLY A 160 -19.30 -24.19 10.11
N LYS A 161 -18.49 -23.73 11.05
CA LYS A 161 -18.92 -22.81 12.10
C LYS A 161 -18.36 -21.42 11.81
N TRP A 162 -19.20 -20.40 11.99
CA TRP A 162 -18.75 -19.02 11.89
C TRP A 162 -17.64 -18.77 12.94
N PRO A 163 -16.48 -18.20 12.56
CA PRO A 163 -15.40 -17.96 13.51
C PRO A 163 -15.79 -16.98 14.61
N GLU A 164 -15.34 -17.26 15.83
CA GLU A 164 -15.48 -16.35 16.98
C GLU A 164 -14.51 -15.16 16.85
N LYS A 165 -14.77 -14.11 17.63
CA LYS A 165 -13.98 -12.86 17.59
C LYS A 165 -12.49 -13.13 17.81
N GLU A 166 -12.16 -13.98 18.77
CA GLU A 166 -10.79 -14.35 19.14
C GLU A 166 -10.04 -14.98 17.98
N VAL A 167 -10.73 -15.71 17.09
CA VAL A 167 -10.11 -16.30 15.90
C VAL A 167 -9.75 -15.21 14.89
N PHE A 168 -10.61 -14.21 14.68
CA PHE A 168 -10.31 -13.07 13.81
C PHE A 168 -9.21 -12.17 14.37
N ASP A 169 -9.22 -11.90 15.67
CA ASP A 169 -8.14 -11.17 16.35
C ASP A 169 -6.80 -11.88 16.15
N ASN A 170 -6.76 -13.21 16.32
CA ASN A 170 -5.58 -14.02 16.05
C ASN A 170 -5.19 -14.05 14.56
N CYS A 171 -6.16 -14.00 13.64
CA CYS A 171 -5.88 -13.84 12.21
C CYS A 171 -5.18 -12.51 11.93
N CYS A 172 -5.61 -11.42 12.57
CA CYS A 172 -4.96 -10.12 12.44
C CYS A 172 -3.49 -10.21 12.87
N LEU A 173 -3.22 -10.79 14.04
CA LEU A 173 -1.84 -10.97 14.53
C LEU A 173 -1.01 -11.88 13.61
N GLU A 174 -1.58 -12.99 13.13
CA GLU A 174 -0.90 -13.91 12.21
C GLU A 174 -0.55 -13.24 10.88
N MET A 175 -1.39 -12.32 10.38
CA MET A 175 -1.04 -11.48 9.24
C MET A 175 0.14 -10.57 9.58
N GLU A 176 0.11 -9.85 10.71
CA GLU A 176 1.21 -8.96 11.13
C GLU A 176 2.55 -9.72 11.28
N GLU A 177 2.52 -10.95 11.79
CA GLU A 177 3.68 -11.83 11.94
C GLU A 177 4.24 -12.33 10.59
N ALA A 178 3.44 -12.30 9.53
CA ALA A 178 3.84 -12.69 8.18
C ALA A 178 4.40 -11.52 7.36
N LEU A 179 4.15 -10.29 7.78
CA LEU A 179 4.65 -9.09 7.13
C LEU A 179 6.15 -8.87 7.38
N ASN A 180 6.76 -8.05 6.54
CA ASN A 180 8.20 -7.84 6.55
C ASN A 180 8.69 -7.15 7.84
N SER A 181 10.01 -7.19 8.02
CA SER A 181 10.65 -6.66 9.24
C SER A 181 10.37 -5.17 9.44
N VAL A 182 10.23 -4.38 8.37
CA VAL A 182 9.97 -2.93 8.46
C VAL A 182 8.57 -2.69 9.02
N TYR A 183 7.54 -3.37 8.51
CA TYR A 183 6.18 -3.28 9.09
C TYR A 183 6.20 -3.64 10.58
N ARG A 184 6.84 -4.75 10.95
CA ARG A 184 6.91 -5.21 12.35
C ARG A 184 7.72 -4.25 13.23
N GLN A 185 8.78 -3.64 12.71
CA GLN A 185 9.51 -2.57 13.37
C GLN A 185 8.61 -1.37 13.65
N CYS A 186 7.88 -0.89 12.65
CA CYS A 186 7.00 0.25 12.79
C CYS A 186 5.87 0.01 13.81
N ARG A 187 5.38 -1.24 13.90
CA ARG A 187 4.41 -1.67 14.94
C ARG A 187 5.01 -1.75 16.35
N VAL A 188 6.25 -2.20 16.48
CA VAL A 188 6.84 -2.59 17.78
C VAL A 188 7.71 -1.50 18.38
N ALA A 189 8.65 -0.97 17.60
CA ALA A 189 9.67 -0.03 18.04
C ALA A 189 9.26 1.43 17.81
N ASP A 190 8.80 1.74 16.59
CA ASP A 190 8.57 3.15 16.21
C ASP A 190 7.18 3.64 16.66
N GLY A 191 6.20 2.73 16.74
CA GLY A 191 4.81 3.08 17.02
C GLY A 191 4.14 3.88 15.90
N SER A 192 4.73 3.89 14.70
CA SER A 192 4.24 4.65 13.54
C SER A 192 3.14 3.95 12.75
N VAL A 193 2.86 2.68 13.06
CA VAL A 193 1.77 1.89 12.48
C VAL A 193 0.85 1.36 13.58
N GLY A 194 -0.46 1.55 13.43
CA GLY A 194 -1.51 1.02 14.32
C GLY A 194 -1.77 -0.48 14.10
N PRO A 195 -2.57 -1.13 14.97
CA PRO A 195 -2.90 -2.54 14.82
C PRO A 195 -3.64 -2.82 13.52
N LEU A 196 -3.22 -3.87 12.79
CA LEU A 196 -3.93 -4.33 11.60
C LEU A 196 -5.38 -4.66 11.92
N GLU A 197 -6.28 -4.22 11.04
CA GLU A 197 -7.72 -4.43 11.14
C GLU A 197 -8.20 -5.37 10.02
N ILE A 198 -8.95 -6.41 10.39
CA ILE A 198 -9.71 -7.23 9.43
C ILE A 198 -11.18 -6.81 9.51
N ARG A 199 -11.75 -6.42 8.37
CA ARG A 199 -13.18 -6.15 8.20
C ARG A 199 -13.82 -7.29 7.42
N VAL A 200 -14.66 -8.07 8.08
CA VAL A 200 -15.42 -9.14 7.42
C VAL A 200 -16.62 -8.52 6.73
N VAL A 201 -16.77 -8.74 5.44
CA VAL A 201 -17.91 -8.27 4.64
C VAL A 201 -18.90 -9.40 4.36
N ARG A 202 -20.16 -9.05 4.05
CA ARG A 202 -21.19 -10.05 3.71
C ARG A 202 -20.86 -10.78 2.41
N SER A 203 -21.40 -11.98 2.24
CA SER A 203 -21.27 -12.72 0.99
C SER A 203 -21.92 -11.96 -0.18
N GLY A 204 -21.30 -12.01 -1.36
CA GLY A 204 -21.68 -11.25 -2.55
C GLY A 204 -21.12 -9.82 -2.61
N THR A 205 -20.33 -9.39 -1.62
CA THR A 205 -19.76 -8.03 -1.61
C THR A 205 -18.77 -7.82 -2.75
N PHE A 206 -17.91 -8.80 -3.03
CA PHE A 206 -16.96 -8.69 -4.14
C PHE A 206 -17.62 -8.87 -5.51
N GLU A 207 -18.79 -9.51 -5.57
CA GLU A 207 -19.64 -9.53 -6.77
C GLU A 207 -20.23 -8.13 -7.04
N GLU A 208 -20.80 -7.48 -6.02
CA GLU A 208 -21.26 -6.08 -6.12
C GLU A 208 -20.12 -5.13 -6.53
N LEU A 209 -18.91 -5.35 -6.00
CA LEU A 209 -17.72 -4.57 -6.37
C LEU A 209 -17.34 -4.77 -7.85
N MET A 210 -17.42 -6.01 -8.33
CA MET A 210 -17.20 -6.33 -9.74
C MET A 210 -18.24 -5.64 -10.64
N ASP A 211 -19.53 -5.72 -10.30
CA ASP A 211 -20.59 -5.05 -11.04
C ASP A 211 -20.39 -3.53 -11.11
N TYR A 212 -19.96 -2.93 -9.99
CA TYR A 212 -19.59 -1.52 -9.95
C TYR A 212 -18.42 -1.21 -10.91
N ALA A 213 -17.36 -2.02 -10.93
CA ALA A 213 -16.24 -1.83 -11.85
C ALA A 213 -16.66 -1.99 -13.32
N ILE A 214 -17.52 -2.96 -13.63
CA ILE A 214 -18.06 -3.20 -14.99
C ILE A 214 -18.90 -2.00 -15.44
N SER A 215 -19.75 -1.46 -14.55
CA SER A 215 -20.56 -0.26 -14.84
C SER A 215 -19.70 0.96 -15.22
N ARG A 216 -18.42 0.98 -14.80
CA ARG A 216 -17.44 2.01 -15.11
C ARG A 216 -16.52 1.67 -16.28
N GLY A 217 -16.81 0.60 -17.02
CA GLY A 217 -16.13 0.22 -18.25
C GLY A 217 -15.06 -0.87 -18.10
N ALA A 218 -14.97 -1.55 -16.95
CA ALA A 218 -14.12 -2.72 -16.83
C ALA A 218 -14.66 -3.89 -17.69
N SER A 219 -13.76 -4.62 -18.34
CA SER A 219 -14.13 -5.83 -19.08
C SER A 219 -14.45 -6.98 -18.12
N ILE A 220 -15.63 -7.56 -18.26
CA ILE A 220 -16.12 -8.67 -17.41
C ILE A 220 -15.15 -9.86 -17.39
N ASN A 221 -14.58 -10.22 -18.54
CA ASN A 221 -13.71 -11.40 -18.68
C ASN A 221 -12.27 -11.16 -18.19
N GLN A 222 -11.90 -9.92 -17.86
CA GLN A 222 -10.55 -9.56 -17.42
C GLN A 222 -10.54 -8.99 -16.00
N TYR A 223 -11.72 -8.82 -15.39
CA TYR A 223 -11.81 -8.27 -14.07
C TYR A 223 -11.15 -9.20 -13.05
N LYS A 224 -10.28 -8.62 -12.23
CA LYS A 224 -9.73 -9.23 -11.03
C LYS A 224 -9.94 -8.25 -9.89
N VAL A 225 -10.28 -8.78 -8.72
CA VAL A 225 -10.41 -7.96 -7.51
C VAL A 225 -9.07 -7.23 -7.28
N PRO A 226 -9.06 -5.89 -7.19
CA PRO A 226 -7.86 -5.15 -6.88
C PRO A 226 -7.40 -5.49 -5.46
N ARG A 227 -6.11 -5.77 -5.26
CA ARG A 227 -5.58 -6.13 -3.93
C ARG A 227 -5.40 -4.93 -3.01
N CYS A 228 -5.48 -3.70 -3.52
CA CYS A 228 -5.55 -2.47 -2.76
C CYS A 228 -6.51 -1.48 -3.42
N VAL A 229 -7.31 -0.79 -2.62
CA VAL A 229 -8.29 0.21 -3.07
C VAL A 229 -8.02 1.57 -2.43
N THR A 230 -8.10 2.62 -3.25
CA THR A 230 -7.92 4.02 -2.80
C THR A 230 -9.09 4.92 -3.23
N PHE A 231 -10.00 4.42 -4.06
CA PHE A 231 -11.10 5.20 -4.60
C PHE A 231 -12.26 5.28 -3.61
N GLY A 232 -12.62 6.49 -3.17
CA GLY A 232 -13.61 6.76 -2.13
C GLY A 232 -14.92 5.97 -2.26
N PRO A 233 -15.62 6.02 -3.41
CA PRO A 233 -16.86 5.28 -3.60
C PRO A 233 -16.74 3.75 -3.45
N ILE A 234 -15.59 3.17 -3.79
CA ILE A 234 -15.33 1.73 -3.58
C ILE A 234 -15.14 1.43 -2.09
N ILE A 235 -14.44 2.32 -1.38
CA ILE A 235 -14.25 2.19 0.07
C ILE A 235 -15.60 2.31 0.79
N GLU A 236 -16.44 3.26 0.40
CA GLU A 236 -17.80 3.42 0.95
C GLU A 236 -18.67 2.20 0.68
N LEU A 237 -18.60 1.62 -0.53
CA LEU A 237 -19.28 0.37 -0.85
C LEU A 237 -18.82 -0.74 0.10
N LEU A 238 -17.52 -0.99 0.22
CA LEU A 238 -16.97 -2.02 1.11
C LEU A 238 -17.37 -1.80 2.58
N ASP A 239 -17.23 -0.57 3.08
CA ASP A 239 -17.56 -0.20 4.46
C ASP A 239 -19.05 -0.40 4.77
N SER A 240 -19.95 -0.13 3.81
CA SER A 240 -21.39 -0.37 3.96
C SER A 240 -21.80 -1.85 4.01
N ARG A 241 -20.84 -2.76 3.77
CA ARG A 241 -21.04 -4.21 3.69
C ARG A 241 -20.35 -4.96 4.83
N VAL A 242 -19.67 -4.24 5.71
CA VAL A 242 -18.96 -4.80 6.86
C VAL A 242 -19.96 -5.38 7.86
N VAL A 243 -19.74 -6.64 8.21
CA VAL A 243 -20.49 -7.40 9.22
C VAL A 243 -19.81 -7.30 10.58
N SER A 244 -18.46 -7.33 10.61
CA SER A 244 -17.67 -7.20 11.83
C SER A 244 -16.27 -6.68 11.53
N ALA A 245 -15.67 -6.02 12.52
CA ALA A 245 -14.30 -5.51 12.46
C ALA A 245 -13.50 -6.02 13.66
N HIS A 246 -12.26 -6.42 13.40
CA HIS A 246 -11.37 -7.07 14.36
C HIS A 246 -9.98 -6.48 14.24
N PHE A 247 -9.27 -6.37 15.36
CA PHE A 247 -7.95 -5.77 15.42
C PHE A 247 -6.95 -6.76 15.99
N SER A 248 -5.68 -6.63 15.57
CA SER A 248 -4.58 -7.38 16.17
C SER A 248 -4.54 -7.16 17.69
N PRO A 249 -4.66 -8.21 18.52
CA PRO A 249 -4.76 -8.10 19.98
C PRO A 249 -3.40 -7.85 20.64
N ALA A 250 -2.30 -8.04 19.90
CA ALA A 250 -0.95 -7.88 20.37
C ALA A 250 -0.07 -7.27 19.28
N ARG A 251 1.19 -6.97 19.62
CA ARG A 251 2.19 -6.57 18.61
C ARG A 251 2.85 -7.81 18.02
N PRO A 252 3.23 -7.80 16.73
CA PRO A 252 3.99 -8.89 16.14
C PRO A 252 5.39 -8.98 16.76
N LYS A 253 6.07 -10.11 16.58
CA LYS A 253 7.44 -10.26 17.06
C LYS A 253 8.40 -9.45 16.20
N TRP A 254 9.26 -8.67 16.84
CA TRP A 254 10.34 -7.97 16.15
C TRP A 254 11.57 -7.84 17.04
N THR A 255 12.75 -8.01 16.44
CA THR A 255 14.03 -7.69 17.07
C THR A 255 14.93 -6.99 16.05
N PRO A 256 15.91 -6.18 16.49
CA PRO A 256 16.84 -5.49 15.59
C PRO A 256 17.76 -6.44 14.81
N HIS A 257 17.89 -7.69 15.25
CA HIS A 257 18.77 -8.67 14.61
C HIS A 257 18.09 -9.34 13.42
N ARG A 258 18.76 -9.36 12.27
CA ARG A 258 18.35 -10.22 11.16
C ARG A 258 18.58 -11.68 11.56
N THR A 259 17.51 -12.43 11.75
CA THR A 259 17.56 -13.89 11.68
C THR A 259 17.91 -14.27 10.25
N ASN A 260 19.09 -14.87 10.07
CA ASN A 260 19.54 -15.48 8.81
C ASN A 260 18.64 -16.63 8.39
#